data_AF-A0A8C9MCF8-F1
#
_entry.id   AF-A0A8C9MCF8-F1
#
_cell.length_a   1.000
_cell.length_b   1.000
_cell.length_c   1.000
_cell.angle_alpha   90.00
_cell.angle_beta   90.00
_cell.angle_gamma   90.00
#
_symmetry.space_group_name_H-M   'P 1'
#
loop_
_entity.id
_entity.type
_entity.pdbx_description
1 polymer ?
#
loop_
_entity_poly.entity_id
_entity_poly.type
_entity_poly.pdbx_seq_one_letter_code
_entity_poly.pdbx_strand_id
1 'polypeptide(L)'
;MWLYLAALVGLYYLLRWYRERQVVSDLRDKYVFITGCDSGFGNLLARQLDLRGLRVLAACLTEKGAEQLRDQTSDRLETVILDVTKTESISAATEWVKEHLICTPFCPFHLLGDTFAVMGLTALTACVRF
;
A
#
# COMPACT_ATOMS: atom_id res chain seq x y z
N MET A 1 31.33 -25.68 -27.18
CA MET A 1 30.41 -24.57 -27.53
C MET A 1 29.06 -24.65 -26.81
N TRP A 2 28.45 -25.84 -26.64
CA TRP A 2 27.17 -26.00 -25.92
C TRP A 2 27.19 -25.62 -24.43
N LEU A 3 28.32 -25.78 -23.73
CA LEU A 3 28.46 -25.37 -22.32
C LEU A 3 28.27 -23.85 -22.11
N TYR A 4 28.71 -23.03 -23.08
CA TYR A 4 28.50 -21.58 -23.05
C TYR A 4 27.02 -21.21 -23.22
N LEU A 5 26.30 -21.92 -24.09
CA LEU A 5 24.86 -21.72 -24.27
C LEU A 5 24.08 -22.12 -23.01
N ALA A 6 24.42 -23.25 -22.40
CA ALA A 6 23.80 -23.69 -21.14
C ALA A 6 24.07 -22.70 -19.99
N ALA A 7 25.30 -22.18 -19.89
CA ALA A 7 25.66 -21.15 -18.91
C ALA A 7 24.90 -19.83 -19.13
N LEU A 8 24.76 -19.37 -20.38
CA LEU A 8 23.98 -18.18 -20.72
C LEU A 8 22.50 -18.34 -20.38
N VAL A 9 21.92 -19.50 -20.66
CA VAL A 9 20.52 -19.82 -20.33
C VAL A 9 20.33 -19.87 -18.81
N GLY A 10 21.22 -20.55 -18.09
CA GLY A 10 21.21 -20.60 -16.63
C GLY A 10 21.35 -19.20 -16.01
N LEU A 11 22.26 -18.37 -16.52
CA LEU A 11 22.43 -16.98 -16.09
C LEU A 11 21.18 -16.13 -16.41
N TYR A 12 20.55 -16.32 -17.58
CA TYR A 12 19.30 -15.63 -17.92
C TYR A 12 18.16 -15.99 -16.97
N TYR A 13 17.99 -17.27 -16.64
CA TYR A 13 16.99 -17.70 -15.65
C TYR A 13 17.32 -17.16 -14.25
N LEU A 14 18.60 -17.17 -13.85
CA LEU A 14 19.05 -16.61 -12.57
C LEU A 14 18.79 -15.11 -12.50
N LEU A 15 19.10 -14.35 -13.56
CA LEU A 15 18.85 -12.92 -13.65
C LEU A 15 17.35 -12.60 -13.67
N ARG A 16 16.54 -13.39 -14.41
CA ARG A 16 15.07 -13.25 -14.35
C ARG A 16 14.54 -13.49 -12.94
N TRP A 17 14.99 -14.55 -12.28
CA TRP A 17 14.56 -14.89 -10.93
C TRP A 17 14.99 -13.83 -9.91
N TYR A 18 16.20 -13.30 -10.03
CA TYR A 18 16.70 -12.25 -9.16
C TYR A 18 15.95 -10.93 -9.37
N ARG A 19 15.65 -10.58 -10.63
CA ARG A 19 14.91 -9.37 -10.99
C ARG A 19 13.45 -9.44 -10.53
N GLU A 20 12.80 -10.61 -10.63
CA GLU A 20 11.46 -10.83 -10.08
C GLU A 20 11.44 -10.73 -8.54
N ARG A 21 12.48 -11.21 -7.86
CA ARG A 21 12.59 -11.06 -6.39
C ARG A 21 12.85 -9.62 -5.94
N GLN A 22 13.60 -8.81 -6.70
CA GLN A 22 13.85 -7.42 -6.34
C GLN A 22 12.62 -6.50 -6.48
N VAL A 23 11.65 -6.84 -7.34
CA VAL A 23 10.39 -6.09 -7.42
C VAL A 23 9.59 -6.16 -6.11
N VAL A 24 9.79 -7.21 -5.30
CA VAL A 24 9.09 -7.39 -4.01
C VAL A 24 9.73 -6.58 -2.88
N SER A 25 11.02 -6.22 -2.96
CA SER A 25 11.67 -5.38 -1.94
C SER A 25 11.18 -3.93 -1.91
N ASP A 26 10.69 -3.42 -3.04
CA ASP A 26 10.20 -2.04 -3.19
C ASP A 26 8.77 -1.83 -2.61
N LEU A 27 8.18 -2.86 -2.01
CA LEU A 27 6.87 -2.76 -1.36
C LEU A 27 6.96 -2.15 0.05
N ARG A 28 8.12 -2.18 0.70
CA ARG A 28 8.25 -1.65 2.08
C ARG A 28 8.27 -0.12 2.13
N ASP A 29 8.67 0.51 1.04
CA ASP A 29 8.79 1.97 0.94
C ASP A 29 7.54 2.65 0.37
N LYS A 30 6.49 1.85 0.09
CA LYS A 30 5.23 2.34 -0.47
C LYS A 30 4.15 2.37 0.61
N TYR A 31 3.41 3.47 0.63
CA TYR A 31 2.25 3.66 1.49
C TYR A 31 0.98 3.51 0.66
N VAL A 32 0.01 2.78 1.20
CA VAL A 32 -1.32 2.63 0.60
C VAL A 32 -2.35 3.25 1.55
N PHE A 33 -3.09 4.24 1.08
CA PHE A 33 -4.21 4.82 1.83
C PHE A 33 -5.52 4.15 1.42
N ILE A 34 -6.26 3.63 2.39
CA ILE A 34 -7.54 2.93 2.17
C ILE A 34 -8.57 3.58 3.06
N THR A 35 -9.72 3.96 2.52
CA THR A 35 -10.84 4.46 3.34
C THR A 35 -11.94 3.42 3.46
N GLY A 36 -12.74 3.50 4.53
CA GLY A 36 -13.82 2.56 4.81
C GLY A 36 -13.30 1.19 5.29
N CYS A 37 -12.33 1.18 6.20
CA CYS A 37 -11.72 -0.07 6.69
C CYS A 37 -12.45 -0.68 7.91
N ASP A 38 -13.59 -0.14 8.33
CA ASP A 38 -14.33 -0.64 9.50
C ASP A 38 -14.82 -2.09 9.31
N SER A 39 -15.31 -2.43 8.11
CA SER A 39 -15.84 -3.76 7.82
C SER A 39 -15.78 -4.11 6.33
N GLY A 40 -15.92 -5.40 6.01
CA GLY A 40 -16.02 -5.88 4.62
C GLY A 40 -14.70 -5.89 3.87
N PHE A 41 -14.72 -5.41 2.62
CA PHE A 41 -13.58 -5.50 1.71
C PHE A 41 -12.37 -4.66 2.15
N GLY A 42 -12.60 -3.44 2.64
CA GLY A 42 -11.53 -2.55 3.11
C GLY A 42 -10.72 -3.18 4.25
N ASN A 43 -11.40 -3.81 5.21
CA ASN A 43 -10.77 -4.52 6.32
C ASN A 43 -9.91 -5.71 5.83
N LEU A 44 -10.47 -6.56 4.96
CA LEU A 44 -9.73 -7.71 4.42
C LEU A 44 -8.51 -7.28 3.59
N LEU A 45 -8.67 -6.22 2.77
CA LEU A 45 -7.60 -5.66 1.97
C LEU A 45 -6.49 -5.10 2.84
N ALA A 46 -6.83 -4.31 3.86
CA ALA A 46 -5.89 -3.74 4.81
C ALA A 46 -5.06 -4.83 5.49
N ARG A 47 -5.70 -5.91 5.97
CA ARG A 47 -5.02 -7.06 6.57
C ARG A 47 -4.14 -7.81 5.58
N GLN A 48 -4.60 -8.00 4.35
CA GLN A 48 -3.82 -8.71 3.33
C GLN A 48 -2.57 -7.92 2.92
N LEU A 49 -2.65 -6.60 2.89
CA LEU A 49 -1.51 -5.72 2.60
C LEU A 49 -0.53 -5.66 3.79
N ASP A 50 -1.03 -5.62 5.02
CA ASP A 50 -0.22 -5.73 6.23
C ASP A 50 0.57 -7.05 6.28
N LEU A 51 -0.08 -8.18 5.96
CA LEU A 51 0.58 -9.49 5.85
C LEU A 51 1.67 -9.53 4.76
N ARG A 52 1.55 -8.71 3.71
CA ARG A 52 2.58 -8.56 2.67
C ARG A 52 3.71 -7.60 3.09
N GLY A 53 3.59 -6.97 4.26
CA GLY A 53 4.61 -6.09 4.83
C GLY A 53 4.62 -4.67 4.25
N LEU A 54 3.52 -4.27 3.59
CA LEU A 54 3.29 -2.90 3.12
C LEU A 54 2.88 -2.00 4.29
N ARG A 55 3.15 -0.70 4.17
CA ARG A 55 2.64 0.30 5.11
C ARG A 55 1.27 0.76 4.64
N VAL A 56 0.26 0.56 5.48
CA VAL A 56 -1.14 0.86 5.15
C VAL A 56 -1.63 1.95 6.09
N LEU A 57 -2.19 3.00 5.49
CA LEU A 57 -2.87 4.07 6.19
C LEU A 57 -4.38 3.83 6.01
N ALA A 58 -5.03 3.33 7.05
CA ALA A 58 -6.43 2.92 7.01
C ALA A 58 -7.33 3.99 7.63
N ALA A 59 -8.27 4.51 6.85
CA ALA A 59 -9.30 5.43 7.32
C ALA A 59 -10.56 4.66 7.69
N CYS A 60 -10.96 4.77 8.96
CA CYS A 60 -12.15 4.14 9.51
C CYS A 60 -13.18 5.23 9.87
N LEU A 61 -14.46 4.94 9.67
CA LEU A 61 -15.56 5.80 10.09
C LEU A 61 -15.76 5.74 11.61
N THR A 62 -15.45 4.61 12.24
CA THR A 62 -15.69 4.35 13.66
C THR A 62 -14.40 4.03 14.42
N GLU A 63 -14.30 4.50 15.67
CA GLU A 63 -13.18 4.17 16.56
C GLU A 63 -13.09 2.68 16.82
N LYS A 64 -14.24 2.00 17.01
CA LYS A 64 -14.28 0.56 17.21
C LYS A 64 -13.72 -0.22 16.03
N GLY A 65 -14.03 0.20 14.80
CA GLY A 65 -13.50 -0.41 13.59
C GLY A 65 -12.00 -0.21 13.44
N ALA A 66 -11.51 1.00 13.76
CA ALA A 66 -10.08 1.30 13.80
C ALA A 66 -9.33 0.45 14.83
N GLU A 67 -9.82 0.36 16.07
CA GLU A 67 -9.21 -0.45 17.12
C GLU A 67 -9.20 -1.94 16.75
N GLN A 68 -10.32 -2.48 16.27
CA GLN A 68 -10.38 -3.88 15.84
C GLN A 68 -9.41 -4.19 14.71
N LEU A 69 -9.24 -3.27 13.75
CA LEU A 69 -8.29 -3.45 12.67
C LEU A 69 -6.86 -3.38 13.19
N ARG A 70 -6.55 -2.42 14.07
CA ARG A 70 -5.24 -2.26 14.70
C ARG A 70 -4.85 -3.48 15.54
N ASP A 71 -5.77 -4.03 16.31
CA ASP A 71 -5.55 -5.24 17.12
C ASP A 71 -5.31 -6.50 16.27
N GLN A 72 -5.82 -6.51 15.03
CA GLN A 72 -5.68 -7.63 14.10
C GLN A 72 -4.52 -7.48 13.12
N THR A 73 -3.80 -6.36 13.16
CA THR A 73 -2.71 -6.02 12.24
C THR A 73 -1.45 -5.64 13.00
N SER A 74 -0.33 -5.50 12.28
CA SER A 74 0.95 -5.11 12.87
C SER A 74 1.07 -3.60 13.04
N ASP A 75 2.11 -3.14 13.76
CA ASP A 75 2.43 -1.72 13.97
C ASP A 75 2.71 -0.94 12.66
N ARG A 76 2.70 -1.60 11.50
CA ARG A 76 2.87 -1.00 10.17
C ARG A 76 1.57 -0.43 9.60
N LEU A 77 0.44 -0.84 10.16
CA LEU A 77 -0.86 -0.32 9.80
C LEU A 77 -1.24 0.78 10.78
N GLU A 78 -1.43 1.98 10.25
CA GLU A 78 -1.86 3.12 11.04
C GLU A 78 -3.31 3.46 10.67
N THR A 79 -4.13 3.67 11.70
CA THR A 79 -5.56 3.95 11.52
C THR A 79 -5.88 5.41 11.84
N VAL A 80 -6.66 6.06 10.99
CA VAL A 80 -7.20 7.41 11.23
C VAL A 80 -8.73 7.39 11.19
N ILE A 81 -9.37 8.18 12.04
CA ILE A 81 -10.83 8.34 12.00
C ILE A 81 -11.17 9.38 10.95
N LEU A 82 -11.91 8.96 9.92
CA LEU A 82 -12.32 9.80 8.81
C LEU A 82 -13.81 9.63 8.53
N ASP A 83 -14.57 10.69 8.79
CA ASP A 83 -15.94 10.82 8.34
C ASP A 83 -15.97 11.61 7.01
N VAL A 84 -16.26 10.90 5.92
CA VAL A 84 -16.34 11.49 4.57
C VAL A 84 -17.49 12.49 4.41
N THR A 85 -18.43 12.55 5.36
CA THR A 85 -19.53 13.52 5.34
C THR A 85 -19.12 14.88 5.89
N LYS A 86 -17.99 14.96 6.62
CA LYS A 86 -17.52 16.18 7.27
C LYS A 86 -16.24 16.69 6.60
N THR A 87 -16.32 17.87 6.02
CA THR A 87 -15.18 18.52 5.36
C THR A 87 -13.99 18.75 6.30
N GLU A 88 -14.25 19.05 7.57
CA GLU A 88 -13.22 19.22 8.61
C GLU A 88 -12.44 17.91 8.88
N SER A 89 -13.12 16.77 8.86
CA SER A 89 -12.49 15.46 9.03
C SER A 89 -11.64 15.10 7.80
N ILE A 90 -12.06 15.51 6.61
CA ILE A 90 -11.28 15.34 5.37
C ILE A 90 -10.00 16.18 5.40
N SER A 91 -10.06 17.44 5.85
CA SER A 91 -8.86 18.28 6.01
C SER A 91 -7.90 17.69 7.04
N ALA A 92 -8.39 17.23 8.19
CA ALA A 92 -7.54 16.62 9.22
C ALA A 92 -6.89 15.32 8.71
N ALA A 93 -7.63 14.45 8.01
CA ALA A 93 -7.06 13.22 7.46
C ALA A 93 -6.05 13.50 6.33
N THR A 94 -6.27 14.53 5.52
CA THR A 94 -5.30 14.91 4.47
C THR A 94 -4.03 15.52 5.04
N GLU A 95 -4.10 16.30 6.12
CA GLU A 95 -2.93 16.75 6.87
C GLU A 95 -2.18 15.58 7.52
N TRP A 96 -2.90 14.69 8.18
CA TRP A 96 -2.31 13.50 8.79
C TRP A 96 -1.61 12.60 7.76
N VAL A 97 -2.23 12.36 6.60
CA VAL A 97 -1.58 11.60 5.52
C VAL A 97 -0.34 12.32 4.99
N LYS A 98 -0.37 13.66 4.85
CA LYS A 98 0.81 14.43 4.46
C LYS A 98 1.94 14.22 5.46
N GLU A 99 1.69 14.34 6.75
CA GLU A 99 2.71 14.13 7.79
C GLU A 99 3.38 12.76 7.70
N HIS A 100 2.62 11.69 7.46
CA HIS A 100 3.15 10.33 7.37
C HIS A 100 3.88 10.05 6.05
N LEU A 101 3.63 10.83 4.99
CA LEU A 101 4.26 10.69 3.67
C LEU A 101 5.48 11.59 3.44
N ILE A 102 5.76 12.54 4.34
CA ILE A 102 6.83 13.57 4.19
C ILE A 102 8.26 12.97 4.12
N CYS A 103 8.45 11.67 4.31
CA CYS A 103 9.76 11.02 4.16
C CYS A 103 10.04 10.38 2.77
N THR A 104 9.30 10.68 1.71
CA THR A 104 9.72 10.27 0.35
C THR A 104 9.79 11.45 -0.61
N PRO A 105 10.94 11.73 -1.26
CA PRO A 105 11.10 12.83 -2.22
C PRO A 105 10.35 12.61 -3.55
N PHE A 106 9.38 11.69 -3.60
CA PHE A 106 8.80 11.18 -4.85
C PHE A 106 7.29 10.86 -4.81
N CYS A 107 6.49 11.56 -3.99
CA CYS A 107 5.03 11.46 -4.09
C CYS A 107 4.41 12.82 -4.48
N PRO A 108 4.04 13.04 -5.76
CA PRO A 108 3.20 14.17 -6.12
C PRO A 108 1.78 13.87 -5.63
N PHE A 109 1.46 14.33 -4.42
CA PHE A 109 0.09 14.32 -3.90
C PHE A 109 -0.72 15.41 -4.62
N HIS A 110 -1.10 15.14 -5.87
CA HIS A 110 -2.03 16.01 -6.60
C HIS A 110 -3.44 15.66 -6.12
N LEU A 111 -3.94 16.47 -5.19
CA LEU A 111 -5.33 16.53 -4.77
C LEU A 111 -6.21 16.77 -6.01
N LEU A 112 -6.72 15.70 -6.61
CA LEU A 112 -7.80 15.77 -7.58
C LEU A 112 -9.09 15.40 -6.87
N GLY A 113 -10.06 16.31 -6.96
CA GLY A 113 -11.33 16.26 -6.24
C GLY A 113 -12.15 15.00 -6.48
N ASP A 114 -12.97 14.70 -5.48
CA ASP A 114 -14.19 13.89 -5.55
C ASP A 114 -14.08 12.53 -6.25
N THR A 115 -13.08 11.72 -5.91
CA THR A 115 -13.19 10.25 -5.86
C THR A 115 -11.88 9.65 -5.32
N PHE A 116 -11.98 8.91 -4.21
CA PHE A 116 -11.06 7.86 -3.75
C PHE A 116 -9.70 7.81 -4.47
N ALA A 117 -8.71 8.53 -3.94
CA ALA A 117 -7.33 8.41 -4.39
C ALA A 117 -6.74 7.07 -3.88
N VAL A 118 -6.92 6.00 -4.66
CA VAL A 118 -6.03 4.84 -4.58
C VAL A 118 -4.68 5.29 -5.14
N MET A 119 -3.81 5.82 -4.27
CA MET A 119 -2.44 6.13 -4.66
C MET A 119 -1.76 4.80 -4.99
N GLY A 120 -1.57 4.55 -6.29
CA GLY A 120 -0.75 3.45 -6.78
C GLY A 120 -1.42 2.42 -7.70
N LEU A 121 -2.64 2.63 -8.23
CA LEU A 121 -3.18 1.64 -9.19
C LEU A 121 -2.39 1.57 -10.50
N THR A 122 -1.63 2.60 -10.89
CA THR A 122 -0.74 2.53 -12.07
C THR A 122 0.57 1.77 -11.81
N ALA A 123 0.92 1.47 -10.56
CA ALA A 123 2.05 0.60 -10.23
C ALA A 123 1.62 -0.80 -9.74
N LEU A 124 0.39 -0.96 -9.25
CA LEU A 124 -0.13 -2.26 -8.80
C LEU A 124 -0.50 -3.21 -9.94
N THR A 125 -0.75 -2.71 -11.15
CA THR A 125 -1.10 -3.55 -12.31
C THR A 125 0.06 -4.46 -12.75
N ALA A 126 1.29 -4.23 -12.28
CA ALA A 126 2.41 -5.12 -12.57
C ALA A 126 2.64 -6.22 -11.52
N CYS A 127 2.05 -6.14 -10.32
CA CYS A 127 2.45 -6.99 -9.19
C CYS A 127 1.32 -7.70 -8.44
N VAL A 128 0.07 -7.57 -8.87
CA VAL A 128 -1.03 -8.47 -8.45
C VAL A 128 -1.53 -9.22 -9.67
N ARG A 129 -0.78 -10.28 -10.03
CA ARG A 129 -1.36 -11.37 -10.80
C ARG A 129 -2.02 -12.29 -9.78
N PHE A 130 -3.36 -12.33 -9.78
CA PHE A 130 -4.12 -13.41 -9.15
C PHE A 130 -3.68 -14.76 -9.73
#